data_AF-A0A0S1SFP0-F1
#
_entry.id   AF-A0A0S1SFP0-F1
#
_cell.length_a   1.000
_cell.length_b   1.000
_cell.length_c   1.000
_cell.angle_alpha   90.00
_cell.angle_beta   90.00
_cell.angle_gamma   90.00
#
_symmetry.space_group_name_H-M   'P 1'
#
loop_
_entity.id
_entity.type
_entity.pdbx_description
1 polymer ?
#
loop_
_entity_poly.entity_id
_entity_poly.type
_entity_poly.pdbx_seq_one_letter_code
_entity_poly.pdbx_strand_id
1 'polypeptide(L)'
;MKKYSIYLMMAFTMLSLIPSNAMAVNEPATELMSTTTADNAALAKTLLARLDEIKAMDKSDLSRLEKKALRIEVRETKAELKSMNGGVYLSVGAVIIIILLLILLL
;
A
#
# COMPACT_ATOMS: atom_id res chain seq x y z
N MET A 1 -26.30 10.28 26.94
CA MET A 1 -26.21 9.04 26.13
C MET A 1 -27.27 8.94 25.02
N LYS A 2 -28.58 9.09 25.28
CA LYS A 2 -29.64 8.91 24.24
C LYS A 2 -29.65 9.95 23.08
N LYS A 3 -29.19 11.19 23.31
CA LYS A 3 -29.24 12.27 22.31
C LYS A 3 -28.25 12.03 21.15
N TYR A 4 -27.01 11.68 21.50
CA TYR A 4 -25.97 11.35 20.52
C TYR A 4 -26.30 10.08 19.73
N SER A 5 -27.02 9.13 20.34
CA SER A 5 -27.54 7.95 19.63
C SER A 5 -28.53 8.32 18.52
N ILE A 6 -29.35 9.36 18.72
CA ILE A 6 -30.30 9.84 17.70
C ILE A 6 -29.57 10.55 16.56
N TYR A 7 -28.57 11.39 16.88
CA TYR A 7 -27.74 12.04 15.86
C TYR A 7 -26.90 11.02 15.06
N LEU A 8 -26.39 9.98 15.71
CA LEU A 8 -25.65 8.90 15.05
C LEU A 8 -26.56 8.08 14.11
N MET A 9 -27.80 7.80 14.53
CA MET A 9 -28.77 7.06 13.73
C MET A 9 -29.27 7.89 12.54
N MET A 10 -29.42 9.21 12.70
CA MET A 10 -29.80 10.12 11.62
C MET A 10 -28.66 10.35 10.59
N ALA A 11 -27.40 10.29 11.01
CA ALA A 11 -26.26 10.33 10.09
C ALA A 11 -26.16 9.07 9.23
N PHE A 12 -26.51 7.91 9.79
CA PHE A 12 -26.46 6.62 9.09
C PHE A 12 -27.53 6.50 7.99
N THR A 13 -28.70 7.10 8.19
CA THR A 13 -29.81 7.08 7.20
C THR A 13 -29.60 8.03 6.02
N MET A 14 -28.76 9.06 6.16
CA MET A 14 -28.38 9.94 5.05
C MET A 14 -27.34 9.29 4.11
N LEU A 15 -26.61 8.28 4.58
CA LEU A 15 -25.59 7.60 3.78
C LEU A 15 -26.18 6.49 2.88
N SER A 16 -27.42 6.07 3.11
CA SER A 16 -28.06 4.98 2.34
C SER A 16 -28.76 5.44 1.04
N LEU A 17 -28.84 6.74 0.76
CA LEU A 17 -29.35 7.25 -0.52
C LEU A 17 -28.18 7.59 -1.45
N ILE A 18 -27.52 6.56 -1.97
CA ILE A 18 -26.63 6.70 -3.14
C ILE A 18 -27.39 6.11 -4.34
N PRO A 19 -27.68 6.89 -5.41
CA PRO A 19 -28.26 6.32 -6.61
C PRO A 19 -27.27 5.32 -7.23
N SER A 20 -27.67 4.05 -7.28
CA SER A 20 -26.94 2.98 -7.95
C SER A 20 -27.10 3.13 -9.47
N ASN A 21 -26.28 4.00 -10.07
CA ASN A 21 -26.10 4.01 -11.52
C ASN A 21 -25.36 2.72 -11.88
N ALA A 22 -26.09 1.72 -12.38
CA ALA A 22 -25.50 0.50 -12.89
C ALA A 22 -24.70 0.80 -14.17
N MET A 23 -23.42 1.11 -14.01
CA MET A 23 -22.47 0.99 -15.11
C MET A 23 -22.17 -0.49 -15.29
N ALA A 24 -22.47 -1.03 -16.48
CA ALA A 24 -21.98 -2.32 -16.89
C ALA A 24 -20.45 -2.25 -16.97
N VAL A 25 -19.77 -2.63 -15.89
CA VAL A 25 -18.33 -2.89 -15.89
C VAL A 25 -18.16 -4.31 -16.39
N ASN A 26 -17.84 -4.42 -17.67
CA ASN A 26 -17.32 -5.64 -18.24
C ASN A 26 -15.80 -5.61 -18.07
N GLU A 27 -15.27 -5.90 -16.87
CA GLU A 27 -13.87 -6.26 -16.68
C GLU A 27 -13.68 -7.27 -15.54
N PRO A 28 -12.89 -8.35 -15.76
CA PRO A 28 -12.58 -9.33 -14.74
C PRO A 28 -11.41 -8.81 -13.90
N ALA A 29 -11.67 -8.30 -12.70
CA ALA A 29 -10.61 -7.82 -11.82
C ALA A 29 -10.78 -8.33 -10.38
N THR A 30 -10.91 -9.65 -10.23
CA THR A 30 -10.73 -10.30 -8.92
C THR A 30 -10.10 -11.68 -9.04
N GLU A 31 -9.10 -11.82 -9.90
CA GLU A 31 -8.24 -13.01 -9.92
C GLU A 31 -6.76 -12.61 -9.90
N LEU A 32 -6.27 -12.00 -8.82
CA LEU A 32 -4.81 -11.75 -8.70
C LEU A 32 -4.21 -12.02 -7.31
N MET A 33 -4.92 -12.72 -6.41
CA MET A 33 -4.37 -12.98 -5.07
C MET A 33 -3.85 -14.41 -4.85
N SER A 34 -3.78 -15.26 -5.89
CA SER A 34 -3.47 -16.68 -5.69
C SER A 34 -2.33 -17.27 -6.55
N THR A 35 -1.63 -16.47 -7.37
CA THR A 35 -0.60 -17.02 -8.28
C THR A 35 0.80 -16.41 -8.06
N THR A 36 0.93 -15.37 -7.24
CA THR A 36 2.08 -14.45 -7.30
C THR A 36 3.32 -14.86 -6.51
N THR A 37 3.34 -15.95 -5.74
CA THR A 37 4.51 -16.26 -4.88
C THR A 37 5.75 -16.66 -5.68
N ALA A 38 5.59 -17.42 -6.76
CA ALA A 38 6.70 -17.81 -7.64
C ALA A 38 7.20 -16.62 -8.50
N ASP A 39 6.27 -15.82 -9.03
CA ASP A 39 6.59 -14.64 -9.84
C ASP A 39 7.26 -13.55 -8.99
N ASN A 40 6.78 -13.33 -7.76
CA ASN A 40 7.39 -12.38 -6.83
C ASN A 40 8.82 -12.78 -6.44
N ALA A 41 9.12 -14.08 -6.35
CA ALA A 41 10.47 -14.54 -6.04
C ALA A 41 11.45 -14.29 -7.20
N ALA A 42 11.00 -14.43 -8.45
CA ALA A 42 11.79 -14.10 -9.64
C ALA A 42 12.05 -12.59 -9.72
N LEU A 43 11.01 -11.77 -9.50
CA LEU A 43 11.12 -10.31 -9.46
C LEU A 43 11.99 -9.81 -8.30
N ALA A 44 11.89 -10.42 -7.12
CA ALA A 44 12.74 -10.06 -6.00
C ALA A 44 14.24 -10.30 -6.31
N LYS A 45 14.56 -11.38 -7.03
CA LYS A 45 15.94 -11.66 -7.46
C LYS A 45 16.49 -10.61 -8.44
N THR A 46 15.68 -10.12 -9.37
CA THR A 46 16.13 -9.08 -10.32
C THR A 46 16.37 -7.76 -9.61
N LEU A 47 15.48 -7.37 -8.69
CA LEU A 47 15.65 -6.17 -7.86
C LEU A 47 16.88 -6.25 -6.95
N LEU A 48 17.18 -7.42 -6.38
CA LEU A 48 18.40 -7.66 -5.61
C LEU A 48 19.66 -7.56 -6.50
N ALA A 49 19.65 -8.15 -7.69
CA ALA A 49 20.76 -8.07 -8.63
C ALA A 49 21.07 -6.61 -9.01
N ARG A 50 20.03 -5.78 -9.22
CA ARG A 50 20.20 -4.35 -9.48
C ARG A 50 20.82 -3.59 -8.31
N LEU A 51 20.43 -3.92 -7.07
CA LEU A 51 21.06 -3.34 -5.88
C LEU A 51 22.54 -3.71 -5.77
N ASP A 52 22.89 -4.96 -6.09
CA ASP A 52 24.29 -5.41 -6.10
C ASP A 52 25.10 -4.74 -7.20
N GLU A 53 24.51 -4.52 -8.38
CA GLU A 53 25.12 -3.74 -9.46
C GLU A 53 25.42 -2.30 -9.01
N ILE A 54 24.44 -1.59 -8.44
CA ILE A 54 24.63 -0.24 -7.90
C ILE A 54 25.66 -0.23 -6.76
N LYS A 55 25.74 -1.30 -5.97
CA LYS A 55 26.73 -1.43 -4.89
C LYS A 55 28.14 -1.60 -5.43
N ALA A 56 28.33 -2.41 -6.47
CA ALA A 56 29.61 -2.68 -7.12
C ALA A 56 30.09 -1.53 -8.03
N MET A 57 29.19 -0.65 -8.46
CA MET A 57 29.50 0.51 -9.31
C MET A 57 30.48 1.47 -8.63
N ASP A 58 31.50 1.90 -9.38
CA ASP A 58 32.37 2.99 -8.97
C ASP A 58 31.63 4.34 -9.09
N LYS A 59 31.71 5.14 -8.02
CA LYS A 59 30.97 6.39 -7.86
C LYS A 59 31.90 7.58 -7.71
N SER A 60 33.22 7.40 -7.84
CA SER A 60 34.20 8.49 -7.68
C SER A 60 33.84 9.68 -8.57
N ASP A 61 33.51 9.40 -9.82
CA ASP A 61 33.38 10.40 -10.89
C ASP A 61 31.94 10.93 -11.03
N LEU A 62 30.99 10.41 -10.25
CA LEU A 62 29.61 10.84 -10.30
C LEU A 62 29.40 12.19 -9.60
N SER A 63 28.58 13.03 -10.22
CA SER A 63 28.11 14.29 -9.64
C SER A 63 27.24 14.04 -8.41
N ARG A 64 27.03 15.10 -7.61
CA ARG A 64 26.16 15.03 -6.42
C ARG A 64 24.71 14.66 -6.79
N LEU A 65 24.25 15.06 -7.97
CA LEU A 65 22.89 14.77 -8.45
C LEU A 65 22.74 13.30 -8.83
N GLU A 66 23.70 12.74 -9.57
CA GLU A 66 23.70 11.31 -9.95
C GLU A 66 23.81 10.42 -8.71
N LYS A 67 24.70 10.76 -7.77
CA LYS A 67 24.78 10.08 -6.46
C LYS A 67 23.46 10.13 -5.70
N LYS A 68 22.70 11.23 -5.81
CA LYS A 68 21.37 11.35 -5.19
C LYS A 68 20.34 10.49 -5.90
N ALA A 69 20.36 10.45 -7.23
CA ALA A 69 19.48 9.60 -8.03
C ALA A 69 19.66 8.11 -7.67
N LEU A 70 20.92 7.63 -7.58
CA LEU A 70 21.21 6.26 -7.17
C LEU A 70 20.73 5.93 -5.75
N ARG A 71 20.77 6.90 -4.82
CA ARG A 71 20.23 6.71 -3.46
C ARG A 71 18.71 6.61 -3.44
N ILE A 72 18.04 7.35 -4.33
CA ILE A 72 16.58 7.30 -4.48
C ILE A 72 16.20 5.94 -5.06
N GLU A 73 16.85 5.52 -6.15
CA GLU A 73 16.65 4.21 -6.78
C GLU A 73 16.80 3.08 -5.74
N VAL A 74 17.91 3.04 -5.00
CA VAL A 74 18.13 2.04 -3.95
C VAL A 74 17.03 2.03 -2.89
N ARG A 75 16.53 3.22 -2.49
CA ARG A 75 15.48 3.34 -1.47
C ARG A 75 14.15 2.81 -1.98
N GLU A 76 13.80 3.12 -3.22
CA GLU A 76 12.56 2.68 -3.87
C GLU A 76 12.57 1.17 -4.08
N THR A 77 13.65 0.62 -4.65
CA THR A 77 13.83 -0.83 -4.83
C THR A 77 13.75 -1.59 -3.50
N LYS A 78 14.32 -1.03 -2.42
CA LYS A 78 14.22 -1.64 -1.08
C LYS A 78 12.81 -1.58 -0.50
N ALA A 79 12.06 -0.51 -0.77
CA ALA A 79 10.67 -0.38 -0.35
C ALA A 79 9.77 -1.39 -1.09
N GLU A 80 10.01 -1.59 -2.39
CA GLU A 80 9.35 -2.60 -3.21
C GLU A 80 9.66 -4.02 -2.72
N LEU A 81 10.92 -4.36 -2.45
CA LEU A 81 11.27 -5.65 -1.86
C LEU A 81 10.58 -5.87 -0.50
N LYS A 82 10.44 -4.82 0.31
CA LYS A 82 9.74 -4.89 1.60
C LYS A 82 8.23 -5.07 1.44
N SER A 83 7.64 -4.49 0.38
CA SER A 83 6.23 -4.68 0.08
C SER A 83 5.94 -6.12 -0.34
N MET A 84 6.83 -6.69 -1.18
CA MET A 84 6.77 -8.08 -1.63
C MET A 84 6.92 -9.08 -0.47
N ASN A 85 7.76 -8.77 0.52
CA ASN A 85 8.04 -9.67 1.65
C ASN A 85 7.03 -9.55 2.82
N GLY A 86 5.82 -9.03 2.56
CA GLY A 86 4.70 -9.06 3.52
C GLY A 86 4.69 -7.92 4.54
N GLY A 87 5.15 -6.72 4.17
CA GLY A 87 4.94 -5.53 4.99
C GLY A 87 3.47 -5.35 5.38
N VAL A 88 3.20 -4.93 6.63
CA VAL A 88 1.83 -4.65 7.09
C VAL A 88 1.35 -3.35 6.45
N TYR A 89 0.55 -3.46 5.39
CA TYR A 89 -0.19 -2.35 4.80
C TYR A 89 -1.49 -2.16 5.57
N LEU A 90 -1.47 -1.23 6.52
CA LEU A 90 -2.69 -0.80 7.21
C LEU A 90 -3.52 0.05 6.25
N SER A 91 -4.63 -0.51 5.78
CA SER A 91 -5.67 0.26 5.09
C SER A 91 -6.16 1.41 5.97
N VAL A 92 -6.56 2.53 5.37
CA VAL A 92 -7.16 3.67 6.09
C VAL A 92 -8.33 3.22 6.96
N GLY A 93 -9.15 2.27 6.48
CA GLY A 93 -10.24 1.69 7.26
C GLY A 93 -9.75 0.91 8.49
N ALA A 94 -8.65 0.17 8.37
CA ALA A 94 -8.06 -0.56 9.47
C ALA A 94 -7.44 0.38 10.53
N VAL A 95 -6.84 1.51 10.10
CA VAL A 95 -6.37 2.56 11.02
C VAL A 95 -7.54 3.16 11.81
N ILE A 96 -8.67 3.45 11.15
CA ILE A 96 -9.88 3.97 11.81
C ILE A 96 -10.40 2.99 12.87
N ILE A 97 -10.48 1.69 12.55
CA ILE A 97 -10.95 0.65 13.48
C ILE A 97 -10.04 0.57 14.71
N ILE A 98 -8.71 0.60 14.52
CA ILE A 98 -7.74 0.58 15.63
C ILE A 98 -7.94 1.79 16.55
N ILE A 99 -8.12 2.99 16.00
CA ILE A 99 -8.36 4.20 16.78
C ILE A 99 -9.66 4.08 17.58
N LEU A 100 -10.74 3.57 16.98
CA LEU A 100 -12.01 3.35 17.68
C LEU A 100 -11.88 2.35 18.83
N LEU A 101 -11.13 1.26 18.64
CA LEU A 101 -10.86 0.27 19.69
C LEU A 101 -10.08 0.88 20.86
N LEU A 102 -9.08 1.72 20.58
CA LEU A 102 -8.32 2.43 21.62
C LEU A 102 -9.20 3.38 22.43
N ILE A 103 -10.18 4.04 21.80
CA ILE A 103 -11.13 4.93 22.49
C ILE A 103 -12.13 4.14 23.35
N LEU A 104 -12.52 2.92 22.94
CA LEU A 104 -13.45 2.07 23.70
C LEU A 104 -12.79 1.33 24.86
N LEU A 105 -11.50 0.97 24.73
CA LEU A 105 -10.74 0.27 25.76
C LEU A 105 -10.10 1.19 26.81
N LEU A 106 -9.92 2.47 26.48
CA LEU A 106 -9.44 3.50 27.39
C LEU A 106 -10.59 4.12 28.18
#